data_AF-A0A9W8UHB4-F1
#
_entry.id   AF-A0A9W8UHB4-F1
#
_cell.length_a   1.000
_cell.length_b   1.000
_cell.length_c   1.000
_cell.angle_alpha   90.00
_cell.angle_beta   90.00
_cell.angle_gamma   90.00
#
_symmetry.space_group_name_H-M   'P 1'
#
loop_
_entity.id
_entity.type
_entity.pdbx_description
1 polymer ?
#
loop_
_entity_poly.entity_id
_entity_poly.type
_entity_poly.pdbx_seq_one_letter_code
_entity_poly.pdbx_strand_id
1 'polypeptide(L)'
;MLVLANDGLLALGQSYDFDQMVVLPRAATAKLTVTQSLPPRDNGSTPYREEIRDLVANKHKWDLFILALSSLMSVSQDDALSYYQIAGIHGAPFQPYNGVMAYARNVQSGYCMHNSVLFPTWHRPYLSMFETQMYTLANTIAAQFNDDERDEYQKAAADFRIPYWDWSLYAPAGQSHFPDPCSDHLTA
;
A
#
# COMPACT_ATOMS: atom_id res chain seq x y z
N MET A 1 27.54 -50.68 29.15
CA MET A 1 27.41 -50.09 30.50
C MET A 1 26.96 -48.65 30.30
N LEU A 2 25.94 -48.24 31.05
CA LEU A 2 25.13 -47.05 30.88
C LEU A 2 25.69 -45.89 31.73
N VAL A 3 25.42 -44.64 31.30
CA VAL A 3 25.41 -43.36 32.06
C VAL A 3 26.77 -42.84 32.60
N LEU A 4 27.07 -41.55 32.84
CA LEU A 4 26.34 -40.30 33.12
C LEU A 4 27.17 -39.08 32.69
N ALA A 5 26.45 -37.99 32.43
CA ALA A 5 26.95 -36.63 32.24
C ALA A 5 27.65 -36.05 33.48
N ASN A 6 28.47 -35.02 33.30
CA ASN A 6 28.49 -33.90 34.25
C ASN A 6 28.95 -32.59 33.61
N ASP A 7 28.27 -31.53 34.04
CA ASP A 7 28.34 -30.13 33.63
C ASP A 7 29.67 -29.45 33.99
N GLY A 8 30.01 -28.40 33.22
CA GLY A 8 31.17 -27.55 33.47
C GLY A 8 31.11 -26.24 32.69
N LEU A 9 30.35 -25.29 33.25
CA LEU A 9 30.17 -23.89 32.84
C LEU A 9 31.51 -23.15 32.65
N LEU A 10 31.72 -22.54 31.48
CA LEU A 10 32.60 -21.38 31.32
C LEU A 10 31.83 -20.29 30.56
N ALA A 11 31.43 -19.26 31.30
CA ALA A 11 30.86 -18.05 30.77
C ALA A 11 31.96 -17.25 30.05
N LEU A 12 31.77 -16.96 28.76
CA LEU A 12 32.51 -15.93 28.05
C LEU A 12 31.53 -15.14 27.17
N GLY A 13 31.38 -13.86 27.54
CA GLY A 13 30.98 -12.71 26.72
C GLY A 13 29.79 -12.86 25.78
N GLN A 14 28.67 -12.20 26.08
CA GLN A 14 27.68 -11.88 25.06
C GLN A 14 28.27 -10.89 24.05
N SER A 15 28.57 -11.35 22.84
CA SER A 15 28.62 -10.50 21.65
C SER A 15 27.28 -10.56 20.94
N TYR A 16 26.77 -9.41 20.51
CA TYR A 16 25.56 -9.25 19.70
C TYR A 16 25.78 -9.75 18.26
N ASP A 17 26.32 -10.96 18.11
CA ASP A 17 26.53 -11.55 16.80
C ASP A 17 25.28 -12.35 16.46
N PHE A 18 24.53 -11.85 15.48
CA PHE A 18 23.43 -12.58 14.88
C PHE A 18 24.04 -13.78 14.16
N ASP A 19 24.02 -14.92 14.84
CA ASP A 19 24.34 -16.21 14.27
C ASP A 19 23.66 -16.33 12.91
N GLN A 20 24.43 -16.72 11.90
CA GLN A 20 23.97 -16.86 10.52
C GLN A 20 22.92 -17.97 10.45
N MET A 21 21.70 -17.67 10.91
CA MET A 21 20.51 -18.34 10.42
C MET A 21 20.55 -18.16 8.92
N VAL A 22 20.73 -19.28 8.22
CA VAL A 22 20.55 -19.44 6.79
C VAL A 22 19.43 -18.49 6.34
N VAL A 23 19.81 -17.35 5.76
CA VAL A 23 18.86 -16.40 5.20
C VAL A 23 18.37 -17.07 3.94
N LEU A 24 17.37 -17.94 4.09
CA LEU A 24 16.56 -18.34 2.96
C LEU A 24 15.89 -17.07 2.46
N PRO A 25 16.16 -16.61 1.22
CA PRO A 25 15.46 -15.47 0.67
C PRO A 25 13.97 -15.80 0.74
N ARG A 26 13.21 -14.96 1.42
CA ARG A 26 11.75 -15.11 1.66
C ARG A 26 10.92 -15.19 0.37
N ALA A 27 11.58 -15.10 -0.80
CA ALA A 27 11.03 -15.20 -2.13
C ALA A 27 10.96 -16.65 -2.69
N ALA A 28 11.54 -17.66 -2.02
CA ALA A 28 11.73 -18.97 -2.64
C ALA A 28 10.48 -19.88 -2.70
N THR A 29 9.37 -19.57 -2.02
CA THR A 29 8.23 -20.50 -1.89
C THR A 29 6.84 -19.94 -2.14
N ALA A 30 6.71 -18.67 -2.56
CA ALA A 30 5.45 -18.12 -3.05
C ALA A 30 5.73 -17.08 -4.14
N LYS A 31 4.83 -16.93 -5.12
CA LYS A 31 4.83 -15.78 -6.05
C LYS A 31 4.49 -14.54 -5.23
N LEU A 32 5.48 -14.02 -4.51
CA LEU A 32 5.32 -12.93 -3.57
C LEU A 32 4.94 -11.67 -4.36
N THR A 33 3.78 -11.09 -4.09
CA THR A 33 3.47 -9.75 -4.56
C THR A 33 4.42 -8.76 -3.90
N VAL A 34 5.35 -8.20 -4.67
CA VAL A 34 6.33 -7.21 -4.22
C VAL A 34 5.97 -5.86 -4.80
N THR A 35 5.83 -4.85 -3.93
CA THR A 35 5.68 -3.46 -4.36
C THR A 35 6.97 -2.98 -5.03
N GLN A 36 6.87 -2.53 -6.27
CA GLN A 36 8.00 -1.95 -7.00
C GLN A 36 7.98 -0.43 -6.90
N SER A 37 9.13 0.21 -7.10
CA SER A 37 9.19 1.66 -7.23
C SER A 37 8.45 2.10 -8.50
N LEU A 38 7.58 3.09 -8.35
CA LEU A 38 6.93 3.73 -9.50
C LEU A 38 7.94 4.53 -10.33
N PRO A 39 7.73 4.63 -11.66
CA PRO A 39 8.67 5.33 -12.54
C PRO A 39 8.80 6.82 -12.17
N PRO A 40 9.99 7.42 -12.36
CA PRO A 40 10.18 8.86 -12.30
C PRO A 40 9.54 9.53 -13.52
N ARG A 41 9.44 10.86 -13.50
CA ARG A 41 9.13 11.67 -14.68
C ARG A 41 10.26 11.56 -15.71
N ASP A 42 9.96 11.95 -16.95
CA ASP A 42 10.94 11.99 -18.05
C ASP A 42 12.18 12.84 -17.74
N ASN A 43 12.03 13.87 -16.90
CA ASN A 43 13.14 14.71 -16.45
C ASN A 43 13.92 14.13 -15.25
N GLY A 44 13.65 12.89 -14.86
CA GLY A 44 14.26 12.19 -13.73
C GLY A 44 13.71 12.59 -12.35
N SER A 45 12.82 13.57 -12.25
CA SER A 45 12.22 13.95 -10.97
C SER A 45 11.16 12.93 -10.52
N THR A 46 10.95 12.79 -9.21
CA THR A 46 9.92 11.91 -8.66
C THR A 46 8.58 12.66 -8.58
N PRO A 47 7.48 12.11 -9.14
CA PRO A 47 6.14 12.64 -8.88
C PRO A 47 5.81 12.66 -7.39
N TYR A 48 5.23 13.76 -6.93
CA TYR A 48 4.80 13.92 -5.54
C TYR A 48 3.32 13.57 -5.38
N ARG A 49 2.92 13.23 -4.15
CA ARG A 49 1.50 13.07 -3.80
C ARG A 49 0.90 14.46 -3.62
N GLU A 50 -0.14 14.79 -4.36
CA GLU A 50 -0.85 16.07 -4.28
C GLU A 50 -1.82 16.07 -3.08
N GLU A 51 -2.15 17.25 -2.57
CA GLU A 51 -3.28 17.39 -1.66
C GLU A 51 -4.58 17.10 -2.44
N ILE A 52 -5.56 16.45 -1.81
CA ILE A 52 -6.75 15.95 -2.51
C ILE A 52 -7.56 17.05 -3.22
N ARG A 53 -7.63 18.28 -2.71
CA ARG A 53 -8.31 19.41 -3.36
C ARG A 53 -7.53 19.88 -4.59
N ASP A 54 -6.20 19.83 -4.56
CA ASP A 54 -5.37 20.11 -5.74
C ASP A 54 -5.56 19.02 -6.81
N LEU A 55 -5.63 17.75 -6.40
CA LEU A 55 -5.91 16.63 -7.31
C LEU A 55 -7.28 16.80 -7.97
N VAL A 56 -8.32 17.18 -7.21
CA VAL A 56 -9.68 17.41 -7.70
C VAL A 56 -9.74 18.55 -8.71
N ALA A 57 -8.94 19.59 -8.53
CA ALA A 57 -8.84 20.70 -9.50
C ALA A 57 -8.21 20.27 -10.84
N ASN A 58 -7.45 19.16 -10.85
CA ASN A 58 -6.90 18.57 -12.08
C ASN A 58 -7.86 17.52 -12.66
N LYS A 59 -8.66 17.93 -13.65
CA LYS A 59 -9.66 17.07 -14.32
C LYS A 59 -9.12 15.67 -14.67
N HIS A 60 -8.00 15.59 -15.38
CA HIS A 60 -7.46 14.31 -15.86
C HIS A 60 -7.02 13.40 -14.72
N LYS A 61 -6.34 13.94 -13.70
CA LYS A 61 -5.91 13.14 -12.54
C LYS A 61 -7.10 12.71 -11.69
N TRP A 62 -8.11 13.57 -11.53
CA TRP A 62 -9.31 13.26 -10.78
C TRP A 62 -10.14 12.16 -11.45
N ASP A 63 -10.38 12.27 -12.76
CA ASP A 63 -11.08 11.25 -13.55
C ASP A 63 -10.34 9.90 -13.44
N LEU A 64 -9.01 9.89 -13.59
CA LEU A 64 -8.21 8.68 -13.42
C LEU A 64 -8.27 8.13 -11.99
N PHE A 65 -8.28 8.98 -10.96
CA PHE A 65 -8.41 8.54 -9.58
C PHE A 65 -9.73 7.79 -9.35
N ILE A 66 -10.85 8.38 -9.78
CA ILE A 66 -12.18 7.78 -9.61
C ILE A 66 -12.32 6.49 -10.43
N LEU A 67 -11.91 6.51 -11.70
CA LEU A 67 -12.00 5.34 -12.57
C LEU A 67 -11.09 4.20 -12.09
N ALA A 68 -9.85 4.50 -11.68
CA ALA A 68 -8.93 3.50 -11.15
C ALA A 68 -9.41 2.92 -9.82
N LEU A 69 -9.95 3.75 -8.92
CA LEU A 69 -10.49 3.28 -7.64
C LEU A 69 -11.72 2.38 -7.84
N SER A 70 -12.63 2.79 -8.72
CA SER A 70 -13.79 1.97 -9.10
C SER A 70 -13.35 0.64 -9.72
N SER A 71 -12.37 0.67 -10.62
CA SER A 71 -11.80 -0.53 -11.21
C SER A 71 -11.10 -1.42 -10.18
N LEU A 72 -10.42 -0.86 -9.17
CA LEU A 72 -9.78 -1.61 -8.10
C LEU A 72 -10.81 -2.33 -7.21
N MET A 73 -11.93 -1.66 -6.95
CA MET A 73 -13.04 -2.21 -6.17
C MET A 73 -13.83 -3.29 -6.91
N SER A 74 -13.77 -3.33 -8.25
CA SER A 74 -14.43 -4.35 -9.06
C SER A 74 -13.58 -5.60 -9.31
N VAL A 75 -12.27 -5.58 -8.98
CA VAL A 75 -11.41 -6.76 -9.04
C VAL A 75 -11.96 -7.85 -8.12
N SER A 76 -11.96 -9.10 -8.60
CA SER A 76 -12.39 -10.26 -7.81
C SER A 76 -11.71 -10.30 -6.45
N GLN A 77 -12.48 -10.60 -5.40
CA GLN A 77 -11.96 -10.69 -4.03
C GLN A 77 -10.95 -11.83 -3.85
N ASP A 78 -10.89 -12.78 -4.77
CA ASP A 78 -9.90 -13.88 -4.78
C ASP A 78 -8.52 -13.40 -5.28
N ASP A 79 -8.45 -12.25 -5.94
CA ASP A 79 -7.18 -11.66 -6.38
C ASP A 79 -6.48 -10.96 -5.22
N ALA A 80 -5.23 -11.35 -4.95
CA ALA A 80 -4.39 -10.78 -3.90
C ALA A 80 -4.14 -9.26 -4.01
N LEU A 81 -4.36 -8.67 -5.18
CA LEU A 81 -4.23 -7.22 -5.43
C LEU A 81 -5.59 -6.51 -5.50
N SER A 82 -6.70 -7.20 -5.24
CA SER A 82 -8.02 -6.58 -5.14
C SER A 82 -8.11 -5.59 -3.99
N TYR A 83 -9.04 -4.62 -4.09
CA TYR A 83 -9.35 -3.72 -2.98
C TYR A 83 -9.63 -4.50 -1.68
N TYR A 84 -10.39 -5.59 -1.79
CA TYR A 84 -10.77 -6.44 -0.66
C TYR A 84 -9.56 -7.08 0.03
N GLN A 85 -8.67 -7.71 -0.73
CA GLN A 85 -7.47 -8.36 -0.17
C GLN A 85 -6.50 -7.33 0.41
N ILE A 86 -6.29 -6.21 -0.29
CA ILE A 86 -5.43 -5.11 0.21
C ILE A 86 -5.97 -4.56 1.53
N ALA A 87 -7.26 -4.22 1.60
CA ALA A 87 -7.89 -3.74 2.84
C ALA A 87 -7.84 -4.78 3.97
N GLY A 88 -8.02 -6.06 3.63
CA GLY A 88 -7.95 -7.18 4.57
C GLY A 88 -6.60 -7.34 5.27
N ILE A 89 -5.50 -6.88 4.66
CA ILE A 89 -4.18 -6.84 5.33
C ILE A 89 -4.23 -5.99 6.60
N HIS A 90 -5.03 -4.92 6.61
CA HIS A 90 -5.11 -4.05 7.79
C HIS A 90 -5.78 -4.74 8.99
N GLY A 91 -6.72 -5.66 8.77
CA GLY A 91 -7.60 -6.17 9.82
C GLY A 91 -8.51 -7.31 9.39
N ALA A 92 -9.80 -7.17 9.68
CA ALA A 92 -10.80 -8.17 9.31
C ALA A 92 -10.82 -8.39 7.77
N PRO A 93 -11.04 -9.62 7.28
CA PRO A 93 -11.43 -10.82 8.02
C PRO A 93 -10.26 -11.68 8.53
N PHE A 94 -9.08 -11.07 8.76
CA PHE A 94 -7.89 -11.72 9.34
C PHE A 94 -7.37 -12.90 8.54
N GLN A 95 -7.52 -12.82 7.21
CA GLN A 95 -7.11 -13.89 6.32
C GLN A 95 -5.59 -13.89 6.10
N PRO A 96 -5.01 -15.06 5.82
CA PRO A 96 -3.65 -15.13 5.31
C PRO A 96 -3.48 -14.28 4.07
N TYR A 97 -2.37 -13.56 3.98
CA TYR A 97 -2.04 -12.74 2.82
C TYR A 97 -0.66 -13.15 2.31
N ASN A 98 -0.57 -13.43 1.01
CA ASN A 98 0.71 -13.71 0.34
C ASN A 98 1.52 -14.84 1.01
N GLY A 99 0.82 -15.89 1.47
CA GLY A 99 1.42 -17.05 2.16
C GLY A 99 1.84 -16.80 3.61
N VAL A 100 1.61 -15.59 4.15
CA VAL A 100 1.89 -15.28 5.56
C VAL A 100 0.63 -15.56 6.39
N MET A 101 0.79 -16.30 7.47
CA MET A 101 -0.28 -16.66 8.40
C MET A 101 -0.18 -15.82 9.69
N ALA A 102 -1.30 -15.60 10.36
CA ALA A 102 -1.29 -15.04 11.71
C ALA A 102 -0.56 -15.98 12.69
N TYR A 103 0.08 -15.39 13.70
CA TYR A 103 0.62 -16.16 14.82
C TYR A 103 -0.54 -16.76 15.62
N ALA A 104 -0.43 -18.03 16.05
CA ALA A 104 -1.54 -18.80 16.63
C ALA A 104 -2.28 -18.13 17.80
N ARG A 105 -1.60 -17.23 18.55
CA ARG A 105 -2.20 -16.49 19.67
C ARG A 105 -2.93 -15.20 19.26
N ASN A 106 -2.81 -14.76 18.01
CA ASN A 106 -3.29 -13.47 17.50
C ASN A 106 -4.07 -13.60 16.18
N VAL A 107 -4.88 -14.65 16.03
CA VAL A 107 -5.62 -14.95 14.78
C VAL A 107 -6.72 -13.93 14.42
N GLN A 108 -7.05 -13.01 15.34
CA GLN A 108 -8.00 -11.91 15.13
C GLN A 108 -7.29 -10.55 15.17
N SER A 109 -6.00 -10.52 14.91
CA SER A 109 -5.21 -9.30 14.77
C SER A 109 -4.77 -9.19 13.31
N GLY A 110 -5.11 -8.07 12.66
CA GLY A 110 -4.60 -7.78 11.32
C GLY A 110 -3.08 -7.63 11.31
N TYR A 111 -2.50 -7.41 10.12
CA TYR A 111 -1.06 -7.21 10.00
C TYR A 111 -0.62 -5.84 10.53
N CYS A 112 -1.56 -4.91 10.69
CA CYS A 112 -1.29 -3.52 11.04
C CYS A 112 -0.69 -3.36 12.45
N MET A 113 0.39 -2.58 12.53
CA MET A 113 1.10 -2.25 13.76
C MET A 113 0.49 -1.02 14.44
N HIS A 114 -0.52 -1.22 15.30
CA HIS A 114 -1.06 -0.16 16.16
C HIS A 114 -0.33 -0.11 17.51
N ASN A 115 -0.28 1.07 18.14
CA ASN A 115 0.37 1.28 19.44
C ASN A 115 1.83 0.78 19.48
N SER A 116 2.55 0.96 18.36
CA SER A 116 3.91 0.48 18.15
C SER A 116 4.74 1.56 17.47
N VAL A 117 6.04 1.62 17.79
CA VAL A 117 7.00 2.48 17.09
C VAL A 117 7.10 2.15 15.59
N LEU A 118 6.66 0.94 15.21
CA LEU A 118 6.63 0.49 13.82
C LEU A 118 5.41 1.01 13.05
N PHE A 119 4.49 1.74 13.69
CA PHE A 119 3.28 2.26 13.06
C PHE A 119 3.58 3.01 11.75
N PRO A 120 4.48 4.02 11.71
CA PRO A 120 4.75 4.74 10.45
C PRO A 120 5.44 3.85 9.41
N THR A 121 6.38 3.01 9.85
CA THR A 121 7.15 2.14 8.94
C THR A 121 6.33 1.01 8.35
N TRP A 122 5.23 0.62 8.99
CA TRP A 122 4.29 -0.39 8.47
C TRP A 122 3.30 0.23 7.47
N HIS A 123 2.76 1.41 7.78
CA HIS A 123 1.77 2.07 6.91
C HIS A 123 2.39 2.60 5.61
N ARG A 124 3.67 2.97 5.61
CA ARG A 124 4.37 3.43 4.40
C ARG A 124 4.34 2.41 3.25
N PRO A 125 4.81 1.16 3.42
CA PRO A 125 4.74 0.15 2.36
C PRO A 125 3.30 -0.31 2.08
N TYR A 126 2.39 -0.27 3.07
CA TYR A 126 0.96 -0.53 2.84
C TYR A 126 0.35 0.46 1.84
N LEU A 127 0.57 1.77 2.04
CA LEU A 127 0.14 2.80 1.10
C LEU A 127 0.87 2.72 -0.24
N SER A 128 2.15 2.33 -0.25
CA SER A 128 2.91 2.14 -1.50
C SER A 128 2.33 1.01 -2.35
N MET A 129 1.85 -0.07 -1.74
CA MET A 129 1.20 -1.17 -2.44
C MET A 129 -0.13 -0.73 -3.07
N PHE A 130 -0.96 -0.02 -2.29
CA PHE A 130 -2.20 0.56 -2.79
C PHE A 130 -1.95 1.53 -3.95
N GLU A 131 -0.97 2.43 -3.81
CA GLU A 131 -0.57 3.38 -4.84
C GLU A 131 -0.09 2.70 -6.13
N THR A 132 0.65 1.61 -6.01
CA THR A 132 1.15 0.86 -7.18
C THR A 132 0.01 0.25 -7.99
N GLN A 133 -1.00 -0.29 -7.31
CA GLN A 133 -2.17 -0.85 -7.98
C GLN A 133 -3.02 0.24 -8.64
N MET A 134 -3.25 1.35 -7.93
CA MET A 134 -3.94 2.53 -8.48
C MET A 134 -3.23 3.09 -9.72
N TYR A 135 -1.91 3.23 -9.67
CA TYR A 135 -1.10 3.68 -10.80
C TYR A 135 -1.22 2.76 -12.02
N THR A 136 -1.16 1.45 -11.80
CA THR A 136 -1.28 0.44 -12.87
C THR A 136 -2.64 0.53 -13.57
N LEU A 137 -3.72 0.63 -12.78
CA LEU A 137 -5.07 0.78 -13.31
C LEU A 137 -5.27 2.11 -14.02
N ALA A 138 -4.79 3.22 -13.44
CA ALA A 138 -4.85 4.54 -14.08
C ALA A 138 -4.17 4.55 -15.45
N ASN A 139 -2.98 3.96 -15.59
CA ASN A 139 -2.28 3.88 -16.88
C ASN A 139 -3.01 2.97 -17.88
N THR A 140 -3.60 1.87 -17.40
CA THR A 140 -4.41 0.96 -18.23
C THR A 140 -5.67 1.64 -18.75
N ILE A 141 -6.32 2.47 -17.92
CA ILE A 141 -7.53 3.23 -18.27
C ILE A 141 -7.17 4.39 -19.20
N ALA A 142 -6.08 5.12 -18.93
CA ALA A 142 -5.59 6.20 -19.79
C ALA A 142 -5.37 5.72 -21.24
N ALA A 143 -4.87 4.49 -21.41
CA ALA A 143 -4.68 3.88 -22.72
C ALA A 143 -5.99 3.53 -23.45
N GLN A 144 -7.16 3.61 -22.82
CA GLN A 144 -8.47 3.28 -23.40
C GLN A 144 -9.27 4.51 -23.86
N PHE A 145 -8.84 5.73 -23.51
CA PHE A 145 -9.48 6.96 -24.00
C PHE A 145 -9.35 7.10 -25.52
N ASN A 146 -10.24 7.88 -26.14
CA ASN A 146 -10.19 8.14 -27.59
C ASN A 146 -8.96 8.97 -27.96
N ASP A 147 -8.54 8.91 -29.24
CA ASP A 147 -7.30 9.54 -29.72
C ASP A 147 -7.23 11.05 -29.40
N ASP A 148 -8.36 11.75 -29.39
CA ASP A 148 -8.41 13.20 -29.13
C ASP A 148 -8.01 13.59 -27.70
N GLU A 149 -8.17 12.69 -26.71
CA GLU A 149 -7.87 12.97 -25.29
C GLU A 149 -6.78 12.05 -24.71
N ARG A 150 -6.45 10.95 -25.40
CA ARG A 150 -5.55 9.89 -24.92
C ARG A 150 -4.21 10.43 -24.43
N ASP A 151 -3.62 11.37 -25.16
CA ASP A 151 -2.32 11.95 -24.83
C ASP A 151 -2.33 12.72 -23.51
N GLU A 152 -3.41 13.44 -23.20
CA GLU A 152 -3.54 14.22 -21.96
C GLU A 152 -3.73 13.29 -20.75
N TYR A 153 -4.55 12.25 -20.90
CA TYR A 153 -4.73 11.23 -19.86
C TYR A 153 -3.48 10.39 -19.64
N GLN A 154 -2.73 10.04 -20.69
CA GLN A 154 -1.47 9.30 -20.54
C GLN A 154 -0.41 10.13 -19.81
N LYS A 155 -0.30 11.44 -20.10
CA LYS A 155 0.57 12.34 -19.35
C LYS A 155 0.15 12.44 -17.88
N ALA A 156 -1.15 12.58 -17.61
CA ALA A 156 -1.67 12.62 -16.25
C ALA A 156 -1.43 11.31 -15.50
N ALA A 157 -1.60 10.16 -16.17
CA ALA A 157 -1.38 8.83 -15.60
C ALA A 157 0.09 8.54 -15.29
N ALA A 158 1.03 9.02 -16.12
CA ALA A 158 2.46 8.90 -15.86
C ALA A 158 2.89 9.69 -14.60
N ASP A 159 2.26 10.85 -14.36
CA ASP A 159 2.50 11.69 -13.18
C ASP A 159 1.64 11.30 -11.96
N PHE A 160 0.73 10.34 -12.11
CA PHE A 160 -0.27 10.03 -11.09
C PHE A 160 0.35 9.48 -9.80
N ARG A 161 -0.10 9.99 -8.66
CA ARG A 161 0.16 9.48 -7.31
C ARG A 161 -1.13 9.58 -6.50
N ILE A 162 -1.32 8.70 -5.51
CA ILE A 162 -2.51 8.81 -4.64
C ILE A 162 -2.43 10.13 -3.85
N PRO A 163 -3.56 10.84 -3.65
CA PRO A 163 -3.52 12.10 -2.92
C PRO A 163 -3.29 11.85 -1.42
N TYR A 164 -2.90 12.90 -0.71
CA TYR A 164 -3.03 12.97 0.74
C TYR A 164 -4.12 13.96 1.12
N TRP A 165 -4.72 13.75 2.29
CA TRP A 165 -5.63 14.72 2.90
C TRP A 165 -4.89 15.43 4.03
N ASP A 166 -4.71 16.74 3.88
CA ASP A 166 -4.22 17.57 4.97
C ASP A 166 -5.38 17.99 5.88
N TRP A 167 -5.63 17.16 6.90
CA TRP A 167 -6.66 17.41 7.89
C TRP A 167 -6.32 18.57 8.85
N SER A 168 -5.06 19.04 8.84
CA SER A 168 -4.58 20.09 9.74
C SER A 168 -4.65 21.49 9.14
N LEU A 169 -4.84 21.60 7.82
CA LEU A 169 -5.07 22.87 7.15
C LEU A 169 -6.47 23.42 7.43
N TYR A 170 -6.56 24.75 7.47
CA TYR A 170 -7.85 25.43 7.47
C TYR A 170 -8.62 25.11 6.20
N ALA A 171 -9.89 24.76 6.36
CA ALA A 171 -10.76 24.59 5.21
C ALA A 171 -10.86 25.91 4.42
N PRO A 172 -10.88 25.86 3.07
CA PRO A 172 -11.20 27.02 2.26
C PRO A 172 -12.53 27.66 2.69
N ALA A 173 -12.67 28.97 2.46
CA ALA A 173 -13.87 29.70 2.85
C ALA A 173 -15.12 29.05 2.22
N GLY A 174 -16.07 28.63 3.07
CA GLY A 174 -17.31 27.99 2.66
C GLY A 174 -17.25 26.46 2.50
N GLN A 175 -16.12 25.81 2.81
CA GLN A 175 -15.96 24.35 2.74
C GLN A 175 -15.73 23.71 4.13
N SER A 176 -15.84 22.38 4.19
CA SER A 176 -15.49 21.57 5.36
C SER A 176 -14.00 21.21 5.39
N HIS A 177 -13.48 20.89 6.60
CA HIS A 177 -12.16 20.28 6.74
C HIS A 177 -12.09 18.92 6.04
N PHE A 178 -13.20 18.19 6.05
CA PHE A 178 -13.36 16.99 5.24
C PHE A 178 -13.66 17.41 3.80
N PRO A 179 -12.87 16.98 2.79
CA PRO A 179 -13.02 17.45 1.42
C PRO A 179 -14.40 17.14 0.84
N ASP A 180 -14.97 18.09 0.09
CA ASP A 180 -16.32 17.97 -0.45
C ASP A 180 -16.55 16.68 -1.26
N PRO A 181 -15.63 16.24 -2.16
CA PRO A 181 -15.79 15.00 -2.92
C PRO A 181 -15.84 13.72 -2.06
N CYS A 182 -15.41 13.79 -0.81
CA CYS A 182 -15.53 12.69 0.15
C CYS A 182 -16.80 12.80 1.00
N SER A 183 -17.41 13.99 1.07
CA SER A 183 -18.61 14.30 1.84
C SER A 183 -19.90 14.20 1.03
N ASP A 184 -19.80 14.27 -0.30
CA ASP A 184 -20.94 14.22 -1.21
C ASP A 184 -21.74 12.94 -0.94
N HIS A 185 -22.88 13.13 -0.29
CA HIS A 185 -23.94 12.16 -0.32
C HIS A 185 -24.36 12.04 -1.78
N LEU A 186 -24.14 10.87 -2.38
CA LEU A 186 -24.74 10.51 -3.65
C LEU A 186 -26.25 10.75 -3.54
N THR A 187 -26.72 11.92 -3.94
CA THR A 187 -28.12 12.13 -4.31
C THR A 187 -28.25 11.47 -5.67
N ALA A 188 -28.35 10.15 -5.65
CA ALA A 188 -28.78 9.34 -6.79
C ALA A 188 -30.25 9.62 -7.10
#